data_AF-A0A2M6P057-F1
#
_entry.id   AF-A0A2M6P057-F1
#
_cell.length_a   1.000
_cell.length_b   1.000
_cell.length_c   1.000
_cell.angle_alpha   90.00
_cell.angle_beta   90.00
_cell.angle_gamma   90.00
#
_symmetry.space_group_name_H-M   'P 1'
#
loop_
_entity.id
_entity.type
_entity.pdbx_description
1 polymer ?
#
loop_
_entity_poly.entity_id
_entity_poly.type
_entity_poly.pdbx_seq_one_letter_code
_entity_poly.pdbx_strand_id
1 'polypeptide(L)'
;MNYKKELIKKIEKLLNSEIDVSEFEKNYYLFFIETVPDNALSDEEFDFFGEIQEKLDFVSEQPSDEERSYGYINHKEYIEWLRKKMSSASSIVA
;
A
#
# COMPACT_ATOMS: atom_id res chain seq x y z
N MET A 1 -2.53 -17.28 -11.46
CA MET A 1 -1.70 -16.13 -11.03
C MET A 1 -1.83 -16.02 -9.51
N ASN A 2 -0.75 -15.74 -8.78
CA ASN A 2 -0.82 -15.57 -7.33
C ASN A 2 -0.86 -14.05 -7.04
N TYR A 3 -2.08 -13.50 -6.93
CA TYR A 3 -2.31 -12.06 -6.79
C TYR A 3 -1.72 -11.50 -5.49
N LYS A 4 -1.92 -12.21 -4.38
CA LYS A 4 -1.28 -11.94 -3.08
C LYS A 4 0.23 -11.75 -3.22
N LYS A 5 0.90 -12.72 -3.86
CA LYS A 5 2.36 -12.66 -4.04
C LYS A 5 2.80 -11.47 -4.89
N GLU A 6 2.05 -11.11 -5.91
CA GLU A 6 2.37 -9.93 -6.74
C GLU A 6 2.13 -8.60 -6.01
N LEU A 7 1.09 -8.51 -5.17
CA LEU A 7 0.85 -7.35 -4.29
C LEU A 7 1.98 -7.18 -3.28
N ILE A 8 2.37 -8.26 -2.59
CA ILE A 8 3.50 -8.27 -1.66
C ILE A 8 4.78 -7.82 -2.37
N LYS A 9 5.07 -8.38 -3.55
CA LYS A 9 6.25 -8.02 -4.34
C LYS A 9 6.28 -6.54 -4.71
N LYS A 10 5.14 -5.93 -5.04
CA LYS A 10 5.06 -4.48 -5.30
C LYS A 10 5.37 -3.66 -4.05
N ILE A 11 4.86 -4.08 -2.89
CA ILE A 11 5.16 -3.45 -1.60
C ILE A 11 6.66 -3.57 -1.28
N GLU A 12 7.24 -4.76 -1.44
CA GLU A 12 8.68 -5.00 -1.20
C GLU A 12 9.56 -4.10 -2.07
N LYS A 13 9.21 -3.92 -3.36
CA LYS A 13 9.93 -2.98 -4.23
C LYS A 13 9.95 -1.56 -3.68
N LEU A 14 8.83 -1.06 -3.16
CA LEU A 14 8.79 0.25 -2.50
C LEU A 14 9.64 0.25 -1.22
N LEU A 15 9.51 -0.78 -0.38
CA LEU A 15 10.22 -0.85 0.90
C LEU A 15 11.75 -0.97 0.75
N ASN A 16 12.20 -1.57 -0.35
CA ASN A 16 13.60 -1.71 -0.76
C ASN A 16 14.10 -0.52 -1.59
N SER A 17 13.26 0.51 -1.81
CA SER A 17 13.59 1.70 -2.61
C SER A 17 13.95 1.39 -4.07
N GLU A 18 13.42 0.31 -4.63
CA GLU A 18 13.50 0.01 -6.07
C GLU A 18 12.57 0.91 -6.90
N ILE A 19 11.48 1.37 -6.28
CA ILE A 19 10.51 2.33 -6.82
C ILE A 19 10.17 3.36 -5.74
N ASP A 20 9.70 4.54 -6.16
CA ASP A 20 9.21 5.58 -5.25
C ASP A 20 7.70 5.45 -4.98
N VAL A 21 7.16 6.28 -4.09
CA VAL A 21 5.74 6.24 -3.69
C VAL A 21 4.83 6.59 -4.87
N SER A 22 5.23 7.52 -5.74
CA SER A 22 4.45 7.94 -6.90
C SER A 22 4.34 6.84 -7.96
N GLU A 23 5.41 6.08 -8.18
CA GLU A 23 5.42 4.91 -9.04
C GLU A 23 4.66 3.74 -8.39
N PHE A 24 4.84 3.54 -7.08
CA PHE A 24 4.12 2.53 -6.33
C PHE A 24 2.61 2.75 -6.40
N GLU A 25 2.12 3.97 -6.16
CA GLU A 25 0.70 4.32 -6.21
C GLU A 25 0.07 3.88 -7.54
N LYS A 26 0.65 4.33 -8.66
CA LYS A 26 0.16 3.97 -10.00
C LYS A 26 0.16 2.45 -10.23
N ASN A 27 1.26 1.79 -9.90
CA ASN A 27 1.45 0.37 -10.18
C ASN A 27 0.68 -0.57 -9.24
N TYR A 28 0.42 -0.13 -8.02
CA TYR A 28 -0.29 -0.88 -6.99
C TYR A 28 -1.80 -0.67 -7.14
N TYR A 29 -2.26 0.58 -7.28
CA TYR A 29 -3.67 0.92 -7.44
C TYR A 29 -4.30 0.23 -8.65
N LEU A 30 -3.69 0.38 -9.83
CA LEU A 30 -4.17 -0.28 -11.06
C LEU A 30 -4.21 -1.80 -10.91
N PHE A 31 -3.20 -2.38 -10.27
CA PHE A 31 -3.15 -3.83 -10.10
C PHE A 31 -4.24 -4.32 -9.14
N PHE A 32 -4.39 -3.68 -7.98
CA PHE A 32 -5.36 -4.09 -6.97
C PHE A 32 -6.81 -3.94 -7.46
N ILE A 33 -7.14 -2.82 -8.10
CA ILE A 33 -8.52 -2.53 -8.52
C ILE A 33 -8.89 -3.18 -9.85
N GLU A 34 -7.99 -3.15 -10.84
CA GLU A 34 -8.34 -3.59 -12.20
C GLU A 34 -8.00 -5.06 -12.47
N THR A 35 -7.07 -5.64 -11.70
CA THR A 35 -6.51 -6.97 -12.01
C THR A 35 -6.86 -8.04 -10.98
N VAL A 36 -7.11 -7.70 -9.70
CA VAL A 36 -7.44 -8.69 -8.66
C VAL A 36 -8.95 -8.96 -8.68
N PRO A 37 -9.38 -10.20 -8.99
CA PRO A 37 -10.79 -10.57 -8.87
C PRO A 37 -11.27 -10.60 -7.42
N ASP A 38 -12.55 -10.31 -7.18
CA ASP A 38 -13.17 -10.29 -5.85
C ASP A 38 -12.98 -11.58 -5.02
N ASN A 39 -12.81 -12.72 -5.67
CA ASN A 39 -12.64 -14.03 -5.01
C ASN A 39 -11.20 -14.54 -4.97
N ALA A 40 -10.23 -13.69 -5.34
CA ALA A 40 -8.82 -14.09 -5.44
C ALA A 40 -8.05 -13.96 -4.12
N LEU A 41 -8.62 -13.26 -3.15
CA LEU A 41 -8.08 -13.01 -1.81
C LEU A 41 -9.13 -13.44 -0.77
N SER A 42 -8.69 -13.82 0.43
CA SER A 42 -9.62 -13.88 1.56
C SER A 42 -10.07 -12.48 1.97
N ASP A 43 -11.17 -12.38 2.72
CA ASP A 43 -11.65 -11.09 3.25
C ASP A 43 -10.54 -10.36 4.04
N GLU A 44 -9.79 -11.08 4.88
CA GLU A 44 -8.68 -10.53 5.66
C GLU A 44 -7.53 -10.01 4.76
N GLU A 45 -7.22 -10.73 3.68
CA GLU A 45 -6.20 -10.30 2.71
C GLU A 45 -6.68 -9.08 1.91
N PHE A 46 -7.95 -9.08 1.49
CA PHE A 46 -8.55 -7.99 0.76
C PHE A 46 -8.58 -6.70 1.59
N ASP A 47 -9.04 -6.78 2.85
CA ASP A 47 -9.04 -5.66 3.79
C ASP A 47 -7.61 -5.13 4.01
N PHE A 48 -6.64 -6.03 4.18
CA PHE A 48 -5.26 -5.65 4.38
C PHE A 48 -4.67 -4.87 3.20
N PHE A 49 -4.84 -5.37 1.97
CA PHE A 49 -4.33 -4.72 0.76
C PHE A 49 -5.15 -3.49 0.37
N GLY A 50 -6.43 -3.47 0.71
CA GLY A 50 -7.34 -2.34 0.57
C GLY A 50 -6.91 -1.17 1.44
N GLU A 51 -6.64 -1.39 2.73
CA GLU A 51 -6.14 -0.33 3.61
C GLU A 51 -4.82 0.29 3.12
N ILE A 52 -3.95 -0.49 2.46
CA ILE A 52 -2.72 0.04 1.85
C ILE A 52 -3.07 0.99 0.70
N GLN A 53 -4.03 0.61 -0.14
CA GLN A 53 -4.51 1.47 -1.22
C GLN A 53 -5.19 2.72 -0.67
N GLU A 54 -6.14 2.58 0.25
CA GLU A 54 -6.86 3.70 0.87
C GLU A 54 -5.91 4.68 1.55
N LYS A 55 -4.83 4.18 2.17
CA LYS A 55 -3.86 5.06 2.82
C LYS A 55 -3.13 5.96 1.83
N LEU A 56 -2.95 5.55 0.58
CA LEU A 56 -2.34 6.37 -0.48
C LEU A 56 -3.16 7.62 -0.80
N ASP A 57 -4.49 7.57 -0.63
CA ASP A 57 -5.37 8.73 -0.87
C ASP A 57 -5.06 9.90 0.08
N PHE A 58 -4.38 9.61 1.20
CA PHE A 58 -3.90 10.56 2.21
C PHE A 58 -2.38 10.69 2.21
N VAL A 59 -1.73 10.53 1.05
CA VAL A 59 -0.29 10.74 0.89
C VAL A 59 -0.04 11.92 -0.06
N SER A 60 0.83 12.82 0.37
CA SER A 60 1.29 13.95 -0.45
C SER A 60 2.80 14.08 -0.29
N GLU A 61 3.54 14.52 -1.30
CA GLU A 61 5.00 14.67 -1.17
C GLU A 61 5.38 15.67 -0.06
N GLN A 62 4.60 16.75 0.04
CA GLN A 62 4.77 17.82 1.02
C GLN A 62 3.40 18.31 1.50
N PRO A 63 2.73 17.58 2.43
CA PRO A 63 1.41 17.97 2.90
C PRO A 63 1.49 19.29 3.67
N SER A 64 0.59 20.20 3.34
CA SER A 64 0.35 21.45 4.06
C SER A 64 -0.20 21.21 5.48
N ASP A 65 -0.22 22.24 6.32
CA ASP A 65 -0.78 22.15 7.67
C ASP A 65 -2.28 21.77 7.66
N GLU A 66 -3.02 22.24 6.66
CA GLU A 66 -4.43 21.88 6.45
C GLU A 66 -4.56 20.40 6.05
N GLU A 67 -3.81 19.93 5.07
CA GLU A 67 -3.80 18.50 4.69
C GLU A 67 -3.41 17.61 5.87
N ARG A 68 -2.41 18.01 6.67
CA ARG A 68 -2.02 17.30 7.90
C ARG A 68 -3.17 17.25 8.91
N SER A 69 -4.01 18.28 8.99
CA SER A 69 -5.20 18.27 9.84
C SER A 69 -6.27 17.26 9.39
N TYR A 70 -6.28 16.91 8.09
CA TYR A 70 -7.10 15.84 7.52
C TYR A 70 -6.42 14.47 7.53
N GLY A 71 -5.23 14.36 8.12
CA GLY A 71 -4.51 13.10 8.30
C GLY A 71 -3.55 12.72 7.16
N TYR A 72 -3.25 13.67 6.25
CA TYR A 72 -2.24 13.44 5.23
C TYR A 72 -0.85 13.26 5.83
N ILE A 73 -0.09 12.35 5.22
CA ILE A 73 1.30 12.06 5.57
C ILE A 73 2.20 12.20 4.36
N ASN A 74 3.49 12.44 4.60
CA ASN A 74 4.46 12.47 3.51
C ASN A 74 4.93 11.06 3.09
N HIS A 75 5.66 10.98 1.98
CA HIS A 75 6.17 9.72 1.44
C HIS A 75 7.00 8.92 2.45
N LYS A 76 7.81 9.61 3.28
CA LYS A 76 8.63 8.95 4.30
C LYS A 76 7.76 8.35 5.40
N GLU A 77 6.80 9.14 5.90
CA GLU A 77 5.83 8.71 6.92
C GLU A 77 5.00 7.51 6.40
N TYR A 78 4.64 7.51 5.11
CA TYR A 78 3.93 6.39 4.47
C TYR A 78 4.78 5.11 4.43
N ILE A 79 6.05 5.19 4.01
CA ILE A 79 6.95 4.03 4.02
C ILE A 79 7.13 3.47 5.43
N GLU A 80 7.27 4.34 6.44
CA GLU A 80 7.38 3.91 7.84
C GLU A 80 6.10 3.23 8.35
N TRP A 81 4.93 3.77 7.99
CA TRP A 81 3.64 3.15 8.28
C TRP A 81 3.51 1.78 7.61
N LEU A 82 3.87 1.68 6.33
CA LEU A 82 3.79 0.45 5.55
C LEU A 82 4.69 -0.65 6.12
N ARG A 83 5.92 -0.32 6.56
CA ARG A 83 6.81 -1.26 7.25
C ARG A 83 6.18 -1.82 8.53
N LYS A 84 5.54 -0.97 9.32
CA LYS A 84 4.85 -1.39 10.55
C LYS A 84 3.67 -2.30 10.22
N LYS A 85 2.85 -1.92 9.23
CA LYS A 85 1.69 -2.71 8.78
C LYS A 85 2.10 -4.09 8.27
N MET A 86 3.13 -4.17 7.44
CA MET A 86 3.70 -5.44 6.97
C MET A 86 4.23 -6.32 8.10
N SER A 87 4.87 -5.70 9.11
CA SER A 87 5.40 -6.44 10.27
C SER A 87 4.30 -6.97 11.19
N SER A 88 3.19 -6.24 11.34
CA SER A 88 2.05 -6.68 12.16
C SER A 88 1.18 -7.75 11.49
N ALA A 89 1.26 -7.89 10.18
CA ALA A 89 0.42 -8.79 9.39
C ALA A 89 1.18 -10.06 8.94
N SER A 90 2.03 -10.62 9.81
CA SER A 90 2.89 -11.76 9.46
C SER A 90 2.11 -12.99 8.98
N SER A 91 0.86 -13.19 9.42
CA SER A 91 -0.03 -14.26 8.92
C SER A 91 -0.47 -14.05 7.47
N ILE A 92 -0.59 -12.79 7.05
CA ILE A 92 -0.99 -12.39 5.70
C ILE A 92 0.23 -12.37 4.79
N VAL A 93 1.39 -11.93 5.28
CA VAL A 93 2.60 -11.74 4.47
C VAL A 93 3.44 -13.02 4.31
N ALA A 94 3.28 -14.00 5.21
CA ALA A 94 3.95 -15.32 5.12
C ALA A 94 3.47 -16.18 3.95
#